data_AF-A0A9X5FDV1-F1
#
_entry.id   AF-A0A9X5FDV1-F1
#
_cell.length_a   1.000
_cell.length_b   1.000
_cell.length_c   1.000
_cell.angle_alpha   90.00
_cell.angle_beta   90.00
_cell.angle_gamma   90.00
#
_symmetry.space_group_name_H-M   'P 1'
#
loop_
_entity.id
_entity.type
_entity.pdbx_description
1 polymer ?
#
loop_
_entity_poly.entity_id
_entity_poly.type
_entity_poly.pdbx_seq_one_letter_code
_entity_poly.pdbx_strand_id
1 'polypeptide(L)' 'MSDAAARPRFLTVAEVADEMRVSRMTVYRLVHSGEIPAVRVGKSFRVPVEALQQYLGGAQDLRDLKSS' A
#
# COMPACT_ATOMS: atom_id res chain seq x y z
N MET A 1 -19.75 19.20 5.98
CA MET A 1 -20.18 17.92 5.38
C MET A 1 -19.27 16.84 5.91
N SER A 2 -19.84 15.99 6.75
CA SER A 2 -19.42 14.63 7.14
C SER A 2 -17.92 14.37 7.32
N ASP A 3 -17.50 14.40 8.59
CA ASP A 3 -16.39 13.61 9.12
C ASP A 3 -16.71 12.11 8.94
N ALA A 4 -16.35 11.55 7.79
CA ALA A 4 -16.23 10.12 7.62
C ALA A 4 -14.84 9.75 8.13
N ALA A 5 -14.71 9.51 9.43
CA ALA A 5 -13.49 8.98 10.04
C ALA A 5 -12.86 7.96 9.08
N ALA A 6 -11.72 8.34 8.50
CA ALA A 6 -11.14 7.68 7.33
C ALA A 6 -10.86 6.22 7.69
N ARG A 7 -11.77 5.32 7.30
CA ARG A 7 -11.57 3.90 7.54
C ARG A 7 -10.31 3.50 6.78
N PRO A 8 -9.34 2.83 7.44
CA PRO A 8 -8.13 2.41 6.77
C PRO A 8 -8.50 1.59 5.53
N ARG A 9 -7.99 2.02 4.38
CA ARG A 9 -8.30 1.38 3.09
C ARG A 9 -7.27 0.30 2.86
N PHE A 10 -7.77 -0.90 2.55
CA PHE A 10 -6.92 -2.06 2.26
C PHE A 10 -7.07 -2.46 0.80
N LEU A 11 -5.97 -2.90 0.23
CA LEU A 11 -5.87 -3.47 -1.10
C LEU A 11 -5.59 -4.97 -1.01
N THR A 12 -6.10 -5.72 -1.96
CA THR A 12 -5.72 -7.11 -2.20
C THR A 12 -4.37 -7.17 -2.91
N VAL A 13 -3.71 -8.32 -2.86
CA VAL A 13 -2.48 -8.58 -3.61
C VAL A 13 -2.64 -8.34 -5.12
N ALA A 14 -3.84 -8.60 -5.67
CA ALA A 14 -4.11 -8.36 -7.08
C ALA A 14 -4.13 -6.85 -7.39
N GLU A 15 -4.86 -6.06 -6.61
CA GLU A 15 -4.93 -4.60 -6.78
C GLU A 15 -3.55 -3.95 -6.63
N VAL A 16 -2.75 -4.38 -5.65
CA VAL A 16 -1.37 -3.90 -5.49
C VAL A 16 -0.50 -4.25 -6.70
N ALA A 17 -0.64 -5.47 -7.23
CA ALA A 17 0.10 -5.92 -8.41
C ALA A 17 -0.23 -5.07 -9.64
N ASP A 18 -1.51 -4.76 -9.82
CA ASP A 18 -1.98 -3.90 -10.90
C ASP A 18 -1.46 -2.46 -10.75
N GLU A 19 -1.50 -1.90 -9.53
CA GLU A 19 -1.03 -0.55 -9.22
C GLU A 19 0.49 -0.40 -9.42
N MET A 20 1.26 -1.40 -8.97
CA MET A 20 2.72 -1.44 -9.12
C MET A 20 3.19 -1.90 -10.50
N ARG A 21 2.29 -2.42 -11.35
CA ARG A 21 2.60 -3.06 -12.64
C ARG A 21 3.60 -4.21 -12.52
N VAL A 22 3.43 -5.06 -11.51
CA VAL A 22 4.27 -6.24 -11.26
C VAL A 22 3.42 -7.51 -11.20
N SER A 23 4.07 -8.67 -11.20
CA SER A 23 3.35 -9.93 -10.97
C SER A 23 2.84 -10.02 -9.52
N ARG A 24 1.71 -10.72 -9.30
CA ARG A 24 1.24 -11.07 -7.94
C ARG A 24 2.31 -11.78 -7.10
N MET A 25 3.16 -12.59 -7.75
CA MET A 25 4.28 -13.27 -7.09
C MET A 25 5.29 -12.27 -6.52
N THR A 26 5.59 -11.19 -7.25
CA THR A 26 6.43 -10.10 -6.75
C THR A 26 5.83 -9.50 -5.48
N VAL A 27 4.53 -9.17 -5.49
CA VAL A 27 3.85 -8.64 -4.30
C VAL A 27 3.89 -9.63 -3.14
N TYR A 28 3.63 -10.92 -3.38
CA TYR A 28 3.78 -11.94 -2.35
C TYR A 28 5.20 -11.97 -1.76
N ARG A 29 6.25 -11.91 -2.59
CA ARG A 29 7.63 -11.88 -2.09
C ARG A 29 7.87 -10.67 -1.19
N LEU A 30 7.43 -9.48 -1.59
CA LEU A 30 7.57 -8.24 -0.79
C LEU A 30 6.84 -8.32 0.55
N VAL A 31 5.65 -8.93 0.56
CA VAL A 31 4.89 -9.15 1.80
C VAL A 31 5.58 -10.17 2.70
N HIS A 32 6.09 -11.28 2.15
CA HIS A 32 6.77 -12.31 2.93
C HIS A 32 8.17 -11.88 3.41
N SER A 33 8.86 -10.99 2.66
CA SER A 33 10.13 -10.39 3.09
C SER A 33 9.95 -9.30 4.14
N GLY A 34 8.71 -8.80 4.32
CA GLY A 34 8.40 -7.70 5.23
C GLY A 34 8.67 -6.31 4.65
N GLU A 35 9.03 -6.21 3.37
CA GLU A 35 9.23 -4.93 2.68
C GLU A 35 7.92 -4.13 2.53
N ILE A 36 6.81 -4.84 2.32
CA ILE A 36 5.47 -4.24 2.32
C ILE A 36 4.67 -4.80 3.50
N PRO A 37 4.34 -3.97 4.51
CA PRO A 37 3.44 -4.37 5.58
C PRO A 37 2.08 -4.85 5.05
N ALA A 38 1.62 -6.00 5.52
CA ALA A 38 0.32 -6.55 5.17
C ALA A 38 -0.33 -7.30 6.33
N VAL A 39 -1.66 -7.32 6.34
CA VAL A 39 -2.49 -8.07 7.30
C VAL A 39 -3.03 -9.32 6.62
N ARG A 40 -2.95 -10.46 7.31
CA ARG A 40 -3.56 -11.71 6.82
C ARG A 40 -5.04 -11.76 7.21
N VAL A 41 -5.91 -11.89 6.22
CA VAL A 41 -7.36 -12.06 6.40
C VAL A 41 -7.75 -13.39 5.76
N GLY A 42 -7.96 -14.41 6.61
CA GLY A 42 -8.16 -15.78 6.17
C GLY A 42 -6.94 -16.32 5.41
N LYS A 43 -7.14 -16.68 4.13
CA LYS A 43 -6.09 -17.22 3.25
C LYS A 43 -5.41 -16.15 2.37
N SER A 44 -5.81 -14.88 2.50
CA SER A 44 -5.35 -13.80 1.63
C SER A 44 -4.70 -12.68 2.43
N PHE A 45 -3.80 -11.94 1.80
CA PHE A 45 -3.24 -10.73 2.38
C PHE A 45 -4.06 -9.49 2.00
N ARG A 46 -3.97 -8.48 2.87
CA ARG A 46 -4.51 -7.14 2.71
C ARG A 46 -3.39 -6.15 3.01
N VAL A 47 -3.09 -5.30 2.03
CA VAL A 47 -2.05 -4.28 2.13
C VAL A 47 -2.74 -2.95 2.45
N PRO A 48 -2.41 -2.29 3.57
CA PRO A 48 -2.86 -0.92 3.81
C PRO A 48 -2.38 -0.01 2.66
N VAL A 49 -3.23 0.87 2.15
CA VAL A 49 -2.85 1.81 1.09
C VAL A 49 -1.63 2.64 1.49
N GLU A 50 -1.56 3.03 2.75
CA GLU A 50 -0.47 3.82 3.31
C GLU A 50 0.86 3.06 3.25
N ALA A 51 0.85 1.75 3.50
CA ALA A 51 2.03 0.90 3.43
C ALA A 51 2.55 0.78 1.99
N LEU A 52 1.65 0.67 1.02
CA LEU A 52 2.03 0.67 -0.40
C LEU A 52 2.60 2.04 -0.83
N GLN A 53 1.96 3.14 -0.40
CA GLN A 53 2.43 4.49 -0.70
C GLN A 53 3.81 4.78 -0.11
N GLN A 54 4.07 4.29 1.10
CA GLN A 54 5.39 4.37 1.75
C GLN A 54 6.43 3.55 0.97
N TYR A 55 6.08 2.32 0.57
CA TYR A 55 6.99 1.47 -0.22
C TYR A 55 7.36 2.09 -1.57
N LEU A 56 6.39 2.72 -2.25
CA LEU A 56 6.63 3.42 -3.53
C LEU A 56 7.40 4.74 -3.37
N GLY A 57 7.83 5.08 -2.14
CA GLY A 57 8.69 6.23 -1.88
C GLY A 57 7.97 7.57 -1.86
N GLY A 58 6.66 7.60 -1.55
CA GLY A 58 5.91 8.82 -1.29
C GLY A 58 6.11 9.95 -2.33
N ALA A 59 5.23 10.03 -3.32
CA ALA A 59 5.04 11.23 -4.15
C ALA A 59 4.57 12.50 -3.36
N GLN A 60 4.79 12.53 -2.04
CA GLN A 60 4.40 13.58 -1.10
C GLN A 60 5.62 14.29 -0.48
N ASP A 61 6.77 13.62 -0.29
CA ASP A 61 8.01 14.28 0.20
C ASP A 61 8.48 15.39 -0.75
N LEU A 62 8.15 15.29 -2.05
CA LEU A 62 8.45 16.33 -3.05
C LEU A 62 7.50 17.54 -3.02
N ARG A 63 6.33 17.45 -2.36
CA ARG A 63 5.37 18.55 -2.21
C ARG A 63 5.62 19.35 -0.94
N ASP A 64 6.12 18.68 0.11
CA ASP A 64 6.48 19.34 1.37
C ASP A 64 7.77 20.16 1.24
N LEU A 65 8.67 19.80 0.32
CA LEU A 65 9.90 20.57 0.04
C LEU A 65 9.70 21.82 -0.85
N LYS A 66 8.55 21.99 -1.51
CA LYS A 66 8.27 23.14 -2.41
C LYS A 66 7.39 24.22 -1.78
N SER A 67 7.14 24.13 -0.47
CA SER A 67 6.34 25.11 0.27
C SER A 67 7.17 25.96 1.25
N SER A 68 8.51 25.93 1.16
CA SER A 68 9.44 26.84 1.84
C SER A 68 9.81 28.04 0.98
#